data_AF-A0A6C0AN52-F1
#
_entry.id   AF-A0A6C0AN52-F1
#
_cell.length_a   1.000
_cell.length_b   1.000
_cell.length_c   1.000
_cell.angle_alpha   90.00
_cell.angle_beta   90.00
_cell.angle_gamma   90.00
#
_symmetry.space_group_name_H-M   'P 1'
#
loop_
_entity.id
_entity.type
_entity.pdbx_description
1 polymer ?
#
loop_
_entity_poly.entity_id
_entity_poly.type
_entity_poly.pdbx_seq_one_letter_code
_entity_poly.pdbx_strand_id
1 'polypeptide(L)'
;MSYVLLPPQFQQVGPNTMTLTKPSQAACSEILSSAWSSKSGSTLLFYINPTINDRTAQSGNEYANVVKIGGKQNLKLLIAPDAGRGMLFAPAQLEIYVKGQSKPETVDIPEFPMQKWTSVVIVKKGRRFNIYLNGSLAVSYTCTAMPDYDETAPLLVGDPRLGGNISLMSLSARAIDTNEVRDLISGAVDTSGKPYTPITLYSILAFLTPIMPSLPNGFWCPGGNCNTPKMAGPMEEWNALYS
;
A
#
# COMPACT_ATOMS: atom_id res chain seq x y z
N MET A 1 16.58 -22.49 23.08
CA MET A 1 15.26 -22.40 22.41
C MET A 1 15.33 -21.22 21.46
N SER A 2 15.49 -21.47 20.16
CA SER A 2 15.37 -20.42 19.14
C SER A 2 13.89 -20.26 18.81
N TYR A 3 13.29 -19.14 19.20
CA TYR A 3 11.97 -18.77 18.74
C TYR A 3 12.08 -18.42 17.25
N VAL A 4 11.44 -19.21 16.39
CA VAL A 4 11.21 -18.83 14.99
C VAL A 4 10.19 -17.71 15.00
N LEU A 5 10.65 -16.47 15.03
CA LEU A 5 9.80 -15.30 14.87
C LEU A 5 9.41 -15.24 13.39
N LEU A 6 8.14 -15.55 13.09
CA LEU A 6 7.57 -15.28 11.77
C LEU A 6 7.71 -13.78 11.48
N PRO A 7 8.08 -13.39 10.26
CA PRO A 7 8.22 -11.98 9.93
C PRO A 7 6.87 -11.26 10.12
N PRO A 8 6.90 -9.99 10.56
CA PRO A 8 5.69 -9.21 10.76
C PRO A 8 4.90 -9.12 9.45
N GLN A 9 3.68 -9.68 9.49
CA GLN A 9 2.75 -9.71 8.37
C GLN A 9 2.22 -8.29 8.09
N PHE A 10 1.71 -8.06 6.89
CA PHE A 10 0.98 -6.83 6.60
C PHE A 10 -0.29 -6.77 7.44
N GLN A 11 -0.43 -5.70 8.21
CA GLN A 11 -1.65 -5.40 8.94
C GLN A 11 -2.49 -4.45 8.08
N GLN A 12 -3.65 -4.91 7.63
CA GLN A 12 -4.61 -4.02 6.97
C GLN A 12 -5.13 -3.01 7.99
N VAL A 13 -5.22 -1.74 7.57
CA VAL A 13 -5.69 -0.62 8.39
C VAL A 13 -6.83 0.11 7.71
N GLY A 14 -7.79 0.55 8.53
CA GLY A 14 -8.97 1.27 8.09
C GLY A 14 -9.96 0.40 7.30
N PRO A 15 -11.04 1.01 6.80
CA PRO A 15 -11.99 0.35 5.91
C PRO A 15 -11.33 -0.16 4.62
N ASN A 16 -11.93 -1.18 3.99
CA ASN A 16 -11.45 -1.73 2.72
C ASN A 16 -11.32 -0.67 1.62
N THR A 17 -12.20 0.31 1.62
CA THR A 17 -12.21 1.44 0.69
C THR A 17 -12.59 2.71 1.46
N MET A 18 -11.86 3.80 1.22
CA MET A 18 -12.16 5.13 1.75
C MET A 18 -12.21 6.14 0.60
N THR A 19 -13.08 7.13 0.71
CA THR A 19 -13.17 8.21 -0.28
C THR A 19 -12.10 9.26 -0.01
N LEU A 20 -11.51 9.83 -1.07
CA LEU A 20 -10.48 10.87 -0.93
C LEU A 20 -11.07 12.25 -0.64
N THR A 21 -12.36 12.47 -0.94
CA THR A 21 -13.03 13.77 -0.76
C THR A 21 -13.21 14.20 0.69
N LYS A 22 -13.08 13.28 1.65
CA LYS A 22 -13.24 13.60 3.07
C LYS A 22 -12.04 13.07 3.83
N PRO A 23 -11.35 13.92 4.63
CA PRO A 23 -10.33 13.45 5.55
C PRO A 23 -10.91 12.35 6.44
N SER A 24 -10.27 11.19 6.41
CA SER A 24 -10.64 9.99 7.16
C SER A 24 -9.42 9.40 7.84
N GLN A 25 -9.61 8.83 9.03
CA GLN A 25 -8.55 8.19 9.77
C GLN A 25 -8.46 6.71 9.38
N ALA A 26 -7.32 6.30 8.83
CA ALA A 26 -7.06 4.92 8.47
C ALA A 26 -6.52 4.10 9.65
N ALA A 27 -5.67 4.70 10.50
CA ALA A 27 -5.12 4.03 11.67
C ALA A 27 -4.91 5.03 12.82
N CYS A 28 -5.08 4.56 14.06
CA CYS A 28 -4.67 5.31 15.26
C CYS A 28 -3.13 5.40 15.35
N SER A 29 -2.65 6.34 16.15
CA SER A 29 -1.23 6.62 16.32
C SER A 29 -0.46 5.45 16.94
N GLU A 30 -1.10 4.61 17.76
CA GLU A 30 -0.48 3.41 18.34
C GLU A 30 -0.18 2.35 17.27
N ILE A 31 -1.14 2.10 16.38
CA ILE A 31 -0.97 1.16 15.26
C ILE A 31 0.09 1.70 14.30
N LEU A 32 -0.01 2.99 13.96
CA LEU A 32 0.95 3.61 13.05
C LEU A 32 2.36 3.60 13.63
N SER A 33 2.54 3.95 14.91
CA SER A 33 3.86 3.98 15.54
C SER A 33 4.47 2.59 15.60
N SER A 34 3.70 1.57 15.99
CA SER A 34 4.19 0.18 16.05
C SER A 34 4.76 -0.34 14.72
N ALA A 35 4.19 0.08 13.59
CA ALA A 35 4.64 -0.32 12.26
C ALA A 35 5.68 0.64 11.65
N TRP A 36 5.46 1.95 11.75
CA TRP A 36 6.19 2.97 10.99
C TRP A 36 7.47 3.49 11.68
N SER A 37 7.59 3.34 13.00
CA SER A 37 8.78 3.72 13.77
C SER A 37 9.78 2.57 13.96
N SER A 38 9.51 1.39 13.38
CA SER A 38 10.34 0.19 13.50
C SER A 38 11.79 0.39 13.02
N LYS A 39 12.74 -0.21 13.75
CA LYS A 39 14.18 -0.18 13.43
C LYS A 39 14.52 -0.97 12.16
N SER A 40 13.77 -2.02 11.85
CA SER A 40 13.96 -2.85 10.64
C SER A 40 13.46 -2.16 9.36
N GLY A 41 12.93 -0.94 9.47
CA GLY A 41 12.24 -0.24 8.39
C GLY A 41 10.73 -0.50 8.43
N SER A 42 10.02 0.09 7.50
CA SER A 42 8.56 0.11 7.48
C SER A 42 8.05 0.15 6.05
N THR A 43 6.87 -0.42 5.84
CA THR A 43 6.21 -0.40 4.54
C THR A 43 4.76 0.05 4.71
N LEU A 44 4.33 0.97 3.86
CA LEU A 44 2.94 1.38 3.69
C LEU A 44 2.53 1.03 2.27
N LEU A 45 1.48 0.24 2.14
CA LEU A 45 0.90 -0.20 0.88
C LEU A 45 -0.55 0.27 0.82
N PHE A 46 -0.98 0.75 -0.34
CA PHE A 46 -2.40 0.99 -0.63
C PHE A 46 -2.63 1.06 -2.14
N TYR A 47 -3.89 0.99 -2.54
CA TYR A 47 -4.32 1.19 -3.92
C TYR A 47 -5.13 2.46 -4.01
N ILE A 48 -4.91 3.27 -5.02
CA ILE A 48 -5.55 4.57 -5.15
C ILE A 48 -6.01 4.82 -6.58
N ASN A 49 -7.18 5.42 -6.71
CA ASN A 49 -7.70 5.96 -7.96
C ASN A 49 -8.15 7.40 -7.70
N PRO A 50 -7.24 8.39 -7.81
CA PRO A 50 -7.53 9.77 -7.48
C PRO A 50 -8.19 10.52 -8.66
N THR A 51 -9.07 11.45 -8.32
CA THR A 51 -9.61 12.46 -9.23
C THR A 51 -9.42 13.85 -8.63
N ILE A 52 -9.39 14.89 -9.44
CA ILE A 52 -9.32 16.28 -8.95
C ILE A 52 -10.75 16.85 -9.00
N ASN A 53 -11.29 17.24 -7.86
CA ASN A 53 -12.64 17.81 -7.78
C ASN A 53 -12.61 19.33 -7.97
N ASP A 54 -11.60 20.00 -7.41
CA ASP A 54 -11.44 21.45 -7.54
C ASP A 54 -10.36 21.77 -8.56
N ARG A 55 -10.80 22.23 -9.75
CA ARG A 55 -9.94 22.68 -10.84
C ARG A 55 -9.80 24.21 -10.89
N THR A 56 -10.42 24.91 -9.93
CA THR A 56 -10.42 26.37 -9.83
C THR A 56 -9.39 26.91 -8.83
N ALA A 57 -8.63 26.00 -8.20
CA ALA A 57 -7.41 26.30 -7.46
C ALA A 57 -6.59 27.35 -8.23
N GLN A 58 -6.32 28.48 -7.57
CA GLN A 58 -5.64 29.61 -8.18
C GLN A 58 -4.28 29.13 -8.73
N SER A 59 -3.93 29.58 -9.94
CA SER A 59 -2.68 29.25 -10.62
C SER A 59 -1.48 29.33 -9.66
N GLY A 60 -0.96 28.17 -9.24
CA GLY A 60 0.13 28.06 -8.26
C GLY A 60 0.46 26.61 -7.92
N ASN A 61 1.60 26.36 -7.28
CA ASN A 61 2.06 25.04 -6.82
C ASN A 61 1.21 24.50 -5.66
N GLU A 62 -0.10 24.36 -5.88
CA GLU A 62 -1.04 23.89 -4.88
C GLU A 62 -1.09 22.37 -4.84
N TYR A 63 -0.79 21.84 -3.65
CA TYR A 63 -0.77 20.43 -3.36
C TYR A 63 -1.89 20.05 -2.38
N ALA A 64 -2.57 18.95 -2.67
CA ALA A 64 -3.55 18.31 -1.79
C ALA A 64 -2.93 17.13 -1.05
N ASN A 65 -3.31 16.95 0.22
CA ASN A 65 -2.76 15.86 1.04
C ASN A 65 -3.52 14.57 0.76
N VAL A 66 -2.88 13.61 0.10
CA VAL A 66 -3.50 12.31 -0.18
C VAL A 66 -3.43 11.42 1.06
N VAL A 67 -2.23 11.28 1.64
CA VAL A 67 -1.97 10.48 2.83
C VAL A 67 -1.05 11.25 3.76
N LYS A 68 -1.46 11.42 5.01
CA LYS A 68 -0.62 11.98 6.08
C LYS A 68 -0.19 10.85 7.00
N ILE A 69 1.11 10.58 7.02
CA ILE A 69 1.71 9.51 7.81
C ILE A 69 2.22 10.14 9.11
N GLY A 70 1.35 10.12 10.12
CA GLY A 70 1.57 10.84 11.36
C GLY A 70 1.63 12.35 11.11
N GLY A 71 2.47 13.05 11.86
CA GLY A 71 2.62 14.51 11.79
C GLY A 71 3.79 14.99 10.93
N LYS A 72 4.56 14.06 10.34
CA LYS A 72 5.92 14.35 9.82
C LYS A 72 6.19 13.81 8.41
N GLN A 73 5.30 13.04 7.80
CA GLN A 73 5.37 12.78 6.37
C GLN A 73 4.01 12.94 5.69
N ASN A 74 4.01 13.54 4.50
CA ASN A 74 2.80 13.78 3.73
C ASN A 74 3.02 13.39 2.27
N LEU A 75 2.24 12.42 1.77
CA LEU A 75 2.11 12.21 0.34
C LEU A 75 1.09 13.21 -0.20
N LYS A 76 1.54 14.06 -1.11
CA LYS A 76 0.72 15.10 -1.71
C LYS A 76 0.62 14.94 -3.21
N LEU A 77 -0.48 15.42 -3.78
CA LEU A 77 -0.74 15.44 -5.20
C LEU A 77 -0.97 16.87 -5.65
N LEU A 78 -0.36 17.27 -6.75
CA LEU A 78 -0.60 18.60 -7.31
C LEU A 78 -2.01 18.65 -7.90
N ILE A 79 -2.78 19.66 -7.50
CA ILE A 79 -4.17 19.87 -7.96
C ILE A 79 -4.30 21.00 -8.98
N ALA A 80 -3.25 21.81 -9.11
CA ALA A 80 -3.28 23.00 -9.95
C ALA A 80 -3.44 22.65 -11.45
N PRO A 81 -4.32 23.37 -12.17
CA PRO A 81 -4.46 23.20 -13.61
C PRO A 81 -3.21 23.75 -14.31
N ASP A 82 -2.50 22.89 -15.04
CA ASP A 82 -1.42 23.31 -15.92
C ASP A 82 -1.85 23.09 -17.38
N ALA A 83 -1.80 24.16 -18.17
CA ALA A 83 -2.34 24.23 -19.53
C ALA A 83 -1.68 23.27 -20.53
N GLY A 84 -0.57 22.61 -20.15
CA GLY A 84 0.10 21.58 -20.96
C GLY A 84 -0.05 20.15 -20.44
N ARG A 85 -0.67 19.91 -19.27
CA ARG A 85 -0.76 18.56 -18.69
C ARG A 85 -2.04 17.85 -19.11
N GLY A 86 -1.88 16.70 -19.75
CA GLY A 86 -2.99 15.79 -20.01
C GLY A 86 -3.67 15.35 -18.70
N MET A 87 -4.95 15.01 -18.77
CA MET A 87 -5.77 14.59 -17.60
C MET A 87 -5.32 13.27 -16.94
N LEU A 88 -4.31 12.61 -17.50
CA LEU A 88 -3.91 11.25 -17.18
C LEU A 88 -2.85 11.17 -16.07
N PHE A 89 -2.08 12.24 -15.85
CA PHE A 89 -1.01 12.27 -14.87
C PHE A 89 -0.97 13.60 -14.13
N ALA A 90 -0.66 13.55 -12.83
CA ALA A 90 -0.37 14.71 -12.02
C ALA A 90 0.93 14.47 -11.23
N PRO A 91 1.80 15.47 -11.03
CA PRO A 91 2.92 15.32 -10.13
C PRO A 91 2.45 15.07 -8.71
N ALA A 92 3.06 14.09 -8.05
CA ALA A 92 2.93 13.88 -6.62
C ALA A 92 4.27 14.21 -5.95
N GLN A 93 4.24 14.49 -4.66
CA GLN A 93 5.45 14.66 -3.87
C GLN A 93 5.28 14.03 -2.50
N LEU A 94 6.34 13.41 -1.98
CA LEU A 94 6.40 12.99 -0.59
C LEU A 94 7.22 14.01 0.19
N GLU A 95 6.58 14.71 1.12
CA GLU A 95 7.25 15.58 2.07
C GLU A 95 7.67 14.79 3.30
N ILE A 96 8.93 14.94 3.70
CA ILE A 96 9.54 14.22 4.82
C ILE A 96 10.20 15.25 5.74
N TYR A 97 9.69 15.38 6.95
CA TYR A 97 10.39 16.13 7.98
C TYR A 97 11.55 15.31 8.53
N VAL A 98 12.71 15.95 8.65
CA VAL A 98 13.96 15.33 9.08
C VAL A 98 14.39 15.94 10.41
N LYS A 99 14.97 15.11 11.29
CA LYS A 99 15.42 15.57 12.62
C LYS A 99 16.44 16.71 12.50
N GLY A 100 16.17 17.81 13.21
CA GLY A 100 17.03 19.00 13.22
C GLY A 100 16.81 19.98 12.07
N GLN A 101 15.84 19.74 11.18
CA GLN A 101 15.49 20.67 10.11
C GLN A 101 14.07 21.25 10.30
N SER A 102 13.92 22.53 9.98
CA SER A 102 12.62 23.23 10.04
C SER A 102 11.80 23.08 8.76
N LYS A 103 12.46 22.86 7.63
CA LYS A 103 11.82 22.63 6.33
C LYS A 103 11.83 21.14 6.00
N PRO A 104 10.74 20.59 5.44
CA PRO A 104 10.73 19.22 4.97
C PRO A 104 11.62 19.06 3.74
N GLU A 105 12.18 17.87 3.58
CA GLU A 105 12.74 17.40 2.31
C GLU A 105 11.58 16.93 1.43
N THR A 106 11.61 17.31 0.15
CA THR A 106 10.57 16.96 -0.82
C THR A 106 11.11 15.95 -1.81
N VAL A 107 10.33 14.89 -2.04
CA VAL A 107 10.63 13.83 -3.02
C VAL A 107 9.60 13.88 -4.13
N ASP A 108 10.01 14.36 -5.30
CA ASP A 108 9.11 14.52 -6.44
C ASP A 108 8.85 13.19 -7.16
N ILE A 109 7.58 12.93 -7.46
CA ILE A 109 7.07 11.78 -8.21
C ILE A 109 6.39 12.36 -9.46
N PRO A 110 7.09 12.46 -10.61
CA PRO A 110 6.66 13.30 -11.73
C PRO A 110 5.38 12.79 -12.42
N GLU A 111 5.21 11.47 -12.51
CA GLU A 111 4.14 10.84 -13.30
C GLU A 111 3.21 10.00 -12.41
N PHE A 112 2.43 10.65 -11.56
CA PHE A 112 1.42 9.94 -10.77
C PHE A 112 0.14 9.73 -11.60
N PRO A 113 -0.31 8.49 -11.83
CA PRO A 113 -1.49 8.23 -12.65
C PRO A 113 -2.78 8.74 -12.00
N MET A 114 -3.65 9.35 -12.82
CA MET A 114 -4.95 9.89 -12.45
C MET A 114 -6.08 9.08 -13.07
N GLN A 115 -7.25 9.06 -12.41
CA GLN A 115 -8.46 8.37 -12.89
C GLN A 115 -8.30 6.87 -13.20
N LYS A 116 -7.24 6.24 -12.68
CA LYS A 116 -6.97 4.81 -12.79
C LYS A 116 -6.44 4.27 -11.47
N TRP A 117 -6.78 3.02 -11.17
CA TRP A 117 -6.21 2.32 -10.02
C TRP A 117 -4.70 2.15 -10.16
N THR A 118 -3.99 2.59 -9.13
CA THR A 118 -2.54 2.53 -9.02
C THR A 118 -2.19 1.95 -7.65
N SER A 119 -1.33 0.95 -7.62
CA SER A 119 -0.77 0.48 -6.35
C SER A 119 0.39 1.38 -5.94
N VAL A 120 0.38 1.88 -4.71
CA VAL A 120 1.46 2.69 -4.14
C VAL A 120 2.08 1.92 -2.98
N VAL A 121 3.40 1.76 -3.03
CA VAL A 121 4.17 1.19 -1.92
C VAL A 121 5.24 2.17 -1.52
N ILE A 122 5.21 2.61 -0.26
CA ILE A 122 6.24 3.46 0.34
C ILE A 122 7.02 2.60 1.32
N VAL A 123 8.28 2.33 0.99
CA VAL A 123 9.21 1.57 1.82
C VAL A 123 10.22 2.51 2.43
N LYS A 124 10.27 2.55 3.76
CA LYS A 124 11.23 3.31 4.56
C LYS A 124 12.27 2.34 5.14
N LYS A 125 13.56 2.59 4.90
CA LYS A 125 14.67 1.84 5.52
C LYS A 125 15.74 2.81 6.01
N GLY A 126 15.74 3.08 7.32
CA GLY A 126 16.59 4.11 7.91
C GLY A 126 16.31 5.49 7.32
N ARG A 127 17.29 6.07 6.60
CA ARG A 127 17.17 7.36 5.91
C ARG A 127 16.63 7.25 4.47
N ARG A 128 16.46 6.05 3.94
CA ARG A 128 16.08 5.85 2.55
C ARG A 128 14.58 5.59 2.42
N PHE A 129 13.95 6.25 1.46
CA PHE A 129 12.58 6.02 1.02
C PHE A 129 12.61 5.50 -0.42
N ASN A 130 11.99 4.36 -0.65
CA ASN A 130 11.72 3.84 -1.98
C ASN A 130 10.20 3.87 -2.20
N ILE A 131 9.79 4.50 -3.29
CA ILE A 131 8.38 4.64 -3.66
C ILE A 131 8.17 3.82 -4.93
N TYR A 132 7.25 2.88 -4.86
CA TYR A 132 6.87 2.03 -5.98
C TYR A 132 5.47 2.37 -6.45
N LEU A 133 5.30 2.45 -7.77
CA LEU A 133 4.02 2.57 -8.45
C LEU A 133 3.83 1.33 -9.31
N ASN A 134 2.70 0.63 -9.16
CA ASN A 134 2.36 -0.58 -9.93
C ASN A 134 3.49 -1.64 -9.94
N GLY A 135 4.12 -1.87 -8.78
CA GLY A 135 5.23 -2.83 -8.65
C GLY A 135 6.60 -2.36 -9.16
N SER A 136 6.68 -1.19 -9.81
CA SER A 136 7.93 -0.64 -10.35
C SER A 136 8.47 0.48 -9.47
N LEU A 137 9.79 0.57 -9.31
CA LEU A 137 10.44 1.62 -8.53
C LEU A 137 10.28 2.96 -9.26
N ALA A 138 9.48 3.86 -8.70
CA ALA A 138 9.27 5.20 -9.26
C ALA A 138 10.35 6.16 -8.77
N VAL A 139 10.64 6.16 -7.47
CA VAL A 139 11.62 7.07 -6.86
C VAL A 139 12.36 6.38 -5.72
N SER A 140 13.66 6.64 -5.62
CA SER A 140 14.49 6.23 -4.48
C SER A 140 15.22 7.46 -3.95
N TYR A 141 14.88 7.88 -2.74
CA TYR A 141 15.42 9.07 -2.12
C TYR A 141 16.12 8.75 -0.79
N THR A 142 17.22 9.43 -0.50
CA THR A 142 17.95 9.28 0.78
C THR A 142 17.98 10.62 1.49
N CYS A 143 17.38 10.67 2.67
CA CYS A 143 17.33 11.88 3.48
C CYS A 143 18.71 12.27 4.01
N THR A 144 18.91 13.58 4.21
CA THR A 144 20.18 14.09 4.74
C THR A 144 20.44 13.58 6.16
N ALA A 145 19.41 13.52 7.00
CA ALA A 145 19.44 12.95 8.34
C ALA A 145 18.28 11.96 8.57
N MET A 146 18.15 11.43 9.79
CA MET A 146 17.07 10.50 10.12
C MET A 146 15.70 11.18 10.02
N PRO A 147 14.72 10.57 9.36
CA PRO A 147 13.35 11.08 9.30
C PRO A 147 12.79 11.26 10.70
N ASP A 148 12.18 12.40 10.93
CA ASP A 148 11.46 12.68 12.17
C ASP A 148 10.12 11.94 12.17
N TYR A 149 9.65 11.56 13.35
CA TYR A 149 8.39 10.84 13.49
C TYR A 149 7.64 11.38 14.70
N ASP A 150 6.34 11.64 14.50
CA ASP A 150 5.43 12.07 15.55
C ASP A 150 4.58 10.86 15.97
N GLU A 151 4.76 10.43 17.21
CA GLU A 151 4.08 9.27 17.79
C GLU A 151 2.62 9.55 18.18
N THR A 152 2.18 10.81 18.15
CA THR A 152 0.82 11.19 18.59
C THR A 152 -0.17 11.30 17.44
N ALA A 153 0.31 11.56 16.23
CA ALA A 153 -0.53 11.80 15.08
C ALA A 153 -0.95 10.48 14.39
N PRO A 154 -2.22 10.36 13.96
CA PRO A 154 -2.72 9.16 13.28
C PRO A 154 -2.32 9.11 11.80
N LEU A 155 -2.66 7.99 11.14
CA LEU A 155 -2.61 7.88 9.67
C LEU A 155 -3.91 8.44 9.10
N LEU A 156 -3.83 9.56 8.38
CA LEU A 156 -4.99 10.22 7.78
C LEU A 156 -4.94 10.13 6.26
N VAL A 157 -6.12 10.13 5.65
CA VAL A 157 -6.30 10.00 4.21
C VAL A 157 -7.37 10.95 3.72
N GLY A 158 -7.11 11.59 2.58
CA GLY A 158 -8.08 12.42 1.89
C GLY A 158 -7.95 13.92 2.15
N ASP A 159 -8.42 14.68 1.18
CA ASP A 159 -8.44 16.14 1.12
C ASP A 159 -9.69 16.55 0.32
N PRO A 160 -10.49 17.54 0.76
CA PRO A 160 -11.71 17.97 0.06
C PRO A 160 -11.54 18.31 -1.43
N ARG A 161 -10.33 18.70 -1.83
CA ARG A 161 -9.99 19.07 -3.20
C ARG A 161 -9.79 17.84 -4.11
N LEU A 162 -9.59 16.67 -3.51
CA LEU A 162 -9.45 15.38 -4.18
C LEU A 162 -10.79 14.65 -4.23
N GLY A 163 -10.97 13.82 -5.25
CA GLY A 163 -12.03 12.83 -5.35
C GLY A 163 -11.45 11.44 -5.63
N GLY A 164 -12.33 10.48 -5.88
CA GLY A 164 -11.95 9.09 -6.07
C GLY A 164 -11.73 8.36 -4.75
N ASN A 165 -11.02 7.23 -4.81
CA ASN A 165 -10.98 6.25 -3.73
C ASN A 165 -9.56 5.76 -3.44
N ILE A 166 -9.33 5.38 -2.18
CA ILE A 166 -8.19 4.59 -1.74
C ILE A 166 -8.70 3.26 -1.20
N SER A 167 -7.91 2.18 -1.26
CA SER A 167 -8.33 0.86 -0.82
C SER A 167 -7.18 0.01 -0.30
N LEU A 168 -7.53 -0.98 0.53
CA LEU A 168 -6.65 -1.99 1.13
C LEU A 168 -5.36 -1.42 1.72
N MET A 169 -5.49 -0.33 2.47
CA MET A 169 -4.35 0.27 3.13
C MET A 169 -3.76 -0.73 4.12
N SER A 170 -2.45 -0.93 4.07
CA SER A 170 -1.75 -1.94 4.86
C SER A 170 -0.42 -1.42 5.32
N LEU A 171 -0.07 -1.71 6.57
CA LEU A 171 1.19 -1.33 7.20
C LEU A 171 2.00 -2.58 7.54
N SER A 172 3.33 -2.47 7.47
CA SER A 172 4.24 -3.49 7.96
C SER A 172 5.42 -2.85 8.70
N ALA A 173 5.86 -3.50 9.78
CA ALA A 173 7.04 -3.13 10.57
C ALA A 173 8.37 -3.60 9.95
N ARG A 174 8.36 -4.00 8.67
CA ARG A 174 9.56 -4.32 7.89
C ARG A 174 9.61 -3.53 6.60
N ALA A 175 10.81 -3.20 6.16
CA ALA A 175 11.04 -2.77 4.79
C ALA A 175 11.05 -3.99 3.86
N ILE A 176 10.16 -4.00 2.87
CA ILE A 176 10.11 -5.05 1.84
C ILE A 176 11.05 -4.72 0.67
N ASP A 177 11.54 -5.76 0.00
CA ASP A 177 12.42 -5.63 -1.16
C ASP A 177 11.63 -5.48 -2.46
N THR A 178 12.30 -5.01 -3.52
CA THR A 178 11.64 -4.74 -4.81
C THR A 178 10.98 -5.98 -5.43
N ASN A 179 11.54 -7.17 -5.27
CA ASN A 179 10.94 -8.39 -5.80
C ASN A 179 9.66 -8.74 -5.03
N GLU A 180 9.69 -8.64 -3.70
CA GLU A 180 8.52 -8.85 -2.86
C GLU A 180 7.39 -7.85 -3.19
N VAL A 181 7.74 -6.59 -3.46
CA VAL A 181 6.78 -5.58 -3.96
C VAL A 181 6.10 -6.06 -5.24
N ARG A 182 6.87 -6.54 -6.22
CA ARG A 182 6.32 -7.00 -7.51
C ARG A 182 5.41 -8.20 -7.32
N ASP A 183 5.85 -9.19 -6.54
CA ASP A 183 5.08 -10.40 -6.28
C ASP A 183 3.75 -10.05 -5.59
N LEU A 184 3.81 -9.19 -4.57
CA LEU A 184 2.63 -8.74 -3.83
C LEU A 184 1.63 -8.02 -4.73
N ILE A 185 2.09 -7.08 -5.56
CA ILE A 185 1.20 -6.32 -6.45
C ILE A 185 0.63 -7.21 -7.54
N SER A 186 1.45 -8.04 -8.19
CA SER A 186 1.02 -8.88 -9.32
C SER A 186 -0.06 -9.89 -8.95
N GLY A 187 -0.05 -10.40 -7.71
CA GLY A 187 -1.08 -11.30 -7.20
C GLY A 187 -2.33 -10.62 -6.66
N ALA A 188 -2.31 -9.30 -6.43
CA ALA A 188 -3.37 -8.60 -5.71
C ALA A 188 -4.27 -7.71 -6.60
N VAL A 189 -3.91 -7.52 -7.88
CA VAL A 189 -4.64 -6.64 -8.81
C VAL A 189 -5.09 -7.36 -10.08
N ASP A 190 -6.17 -6.85 -10.68
CA ASP A 190 -6.59 -7.25 -12.02
C ASP A 190 -5.77 -6.55 -13.13
N THR A 191 -6.08 -6.84 -14.40
CA THR A 191 -5.42 -6.23 -15.56
C THR A 191 -5.62 -4.70 -15.67
N SER A 192 -6.57 -4.14 -14.93
CA SER A 192 -6.82 -2.70 -14.85
C SER A 192 -6.07 -2.01 -13.70
N GLY A 193 -5.39 -2.79 -12.85
CA GLY A 193 -4.69 -2.33 -11.64
C GLY A 193 -5.61 -2.22 -10.42
N LYS A 194 -6.89 -2.60 -10.55
CA LYS A 194 -7.85 -2.56 -9.45
C LYS A 194 -7.58 -3.71 -8.49
N PRO A 195 -7.53 -3.47 -7.17
CA PRO A 195 -7.30 -4.54 -6.22
C PRO A 195 -8.50 -5.49 -6.10
N TYR A 196 -8.22 -6.78 -5.90
CA TYR A 196 -9.22 -7.74 -5.45
C TYR A 196 -9.63 -7.42 -4.00
N THR A 197 -10.91 -7.12 -3.75
CA THR A 197 -11.40 -6.80 -2.39
C THR A 197 -11.44 -8.07 -1.52
N PRO A 198 -11.50 -7.99 -0.18
CA PRO A 198 -11.12 -9.11 0.67
C PRO A 198 -12.10 -10.27 0.76
N ILE A 199 -13.22 -10.25 0.00
CA ILE A 199 -13.98 -11.49 -0.26
C ILE A 199 -13.14 -12.45 -1.14
N THR A 200 -12.12 -11.93 -1.84
CA THR A 200 -11.19 -12.66 -2.73
C THR A 200 -9.73 -12.73 -2.24
N LEU A 201 -9.35 -12.12 -1.10
CA LEU A 201 -7.95 -12.10 -0.61
C LEU A 201 -7.59 -13.19 0.42
N TYR A 202 -8.57 -13.77 1.11
CA TYR A 202 -8.29 -14.88 2.04
C TYR A 202 -7.68 -16.11 1.33
N SER A 203 -7.87 -16.23 0.02
CA SER A 203 -7.24 -17.27 -0.80
C SER A 203 -5.79 -16.94 -1.20
N ILE A 204 -5.40 -15.67 -1.33
CA ILE A 204 -4.11 -15.29 -1.93
C ILE A 204 -2.97 -15.30 -0.89
N LEU A 205 -3.26 -14.90 0.36
CA LEU A 205 -2.28 -14.98 1.46
C LEU A 205 -2.07 -16.41 1.98
N ALA A 206 -2.93 -17.37 1.60
CA ALA A 206 -2.74 -18.78 1.90
C ALA A 206 -1.61 -19.42 1.07
N PHE A 207 -1.26 -18.86 -0.10
CA PHE A 207 -0.20 -19.39 -0.98
C PHE A 207 1.23 -19.11 -0.51
N LEU A 208 1.43 -18.25 0.49
CA LEU A 208 2.75 -17.95 1.06
C LEU A 208 3.06 -18.76 2.32
N THR A 209 2.21 -19.72 2.68
CA THR A 209 2.56 -20.71 3.71
C THR A 209 3.35 -21.84 3.07
N PRO A 210 4.52 -22.24 3.61
CA PRO A 210 5.17 -23.47 3.16
C PRO A 210 4.21 -24.62 3.46
N ILE A 211 3.84 -25.33 2.41
CA ILE A 211 3.08 -26.57 2.45
C ILE A 211 3.84 -27.52 3.37
N MET A 212 3.43 -27.62 4.64
CA MET A 212 3.86 -28.74 5.47
C MET A 212 3.12 -29.96 4.92
N PRO A 213 3.81 -30.98 4.41
CA PRO A 213 3.16 -32.22 4.03
C PRO A 213 2.73 -32.90 5.33
N SER A 214 1.43 -32.86 5.65
CA SER A 214 0.89 -33.72 6.68
C SER A 214 0.95 -35.16 6.18
N LEU A 215 1.80 -35.95 6.84
CA LEU A 215 1.83 -37.40 6.75
C LEU A 215 0.47 -38.01 7.19
N PRO A 216 0.15 -39.22 6.71
CA PRO A 216 -1.19 -39.76 6.69
C PRO A 216 -1.61 -40.35 8.04
N ASN A 217 -2.93 -40.47 8.20
CA ASN A 217 -3.68 -41.11 9.28
C ASN A 217 -4.11 -40.20 10.42
N GLY A 218 -5.43 -40.00 10.49
CA GLY A 218 -6.09 -39.49 11.67
C GLY A 218 -7.43 -38.86 11.33
N PHE A 219 -8.44 -39.73 11.16
CA PHE A 219 -9.86 -39.44 11.42
C PHE A 219 -10.03 -38.22 12.33
N TRP A 220 -10.63 -37.13 11.83
CA TRP A 220 -11.50 -36.16 12.55
C TRP A 220 -11.67 -34.89 11.71
N CYS A 221 -12.85 -34.73 11.10
CA CYS A 221 -13.30 -33.47 10.53
C CYS A 221 -14.39 -32.88 11.45
N PRO A 222 -14.09 -31.94 12.36
CA PRO A 222 -15.13 -31.24 13.11
C PRO A 222 -15.57 -30.01 12.29
N GLY A 223 -16.58 -30.20 11.45
CA GLY A 223 -17.16 -29.15 10.61
C GLY A 223 -17.45 -29.67 9.21
N GLY A 224 -18.46 -30.54 9.08
CA GLY A 224 -18.77 -31.24 7.84
C GLY A 224 -19.03 -30.31 6.67
N ASN A 225 -18.24 -30.47 5.60
CA ASN A 225 -18.72 -30.45 4.22
C ASN A 225 -17.65 -31.04 3.26
N CYS A 226 -17.50 -32.36 3.24
CA CYS A 226 -16.56 -33.06 2.35
C CYS A 226 -17.22 -33.62 1.08
N ASN A 227 -18.41 -33.13 0.69
CA ASN A 227 -19.20 -33.68 -0.42
C ASN A 227 -19.42 -32.72 -1.60
N THR A 228 -18.75 -31.58 -1.66
CA THR A 228 -18.78 -30.74 -2.88
C THR A 228 -17.50 -30.97 -3.69
N PRO A 229 -17.54 -31.67 -4.83
CA PRO A 229 -16.38 -31.72 -5.72
C PRO A 229 -16.04 -30.29 -6.15
N LYS A 230 -14.75 -29.93 -6.06
CA LYS A 230 -14.19 -28.68 -6.58
C LYS A 230 -14.56 -28.59 -8.07
N MET A 231 -15.30 -27.56 -8.47
CA MET A 231 -15.49 -27.27 -9.90
C MET A 231 -14.15 -26.82 -10.47
N ALA A 232 -13.63 -27.56 -11.44
CA ALA A 232 -12.38 -27.22 -12.12
C ALA A 232 -12.51 -25.84 -12.80
N GLY A 233 -11.53 -24.97 -12.57
CA GLY A 233 -11.44 -23.70 -13.28
C GLY A 233 -11.09 -23.93 -14.76
N PRO A 234 -11.39 -22.99 -15.67
CA PRO A 234 -11.22 -23.14 -17.12
C PRO A 234 -9.76 -23.31 -17.61
N MET A 235 -8.77 -23.45 -16.71
CA MET A 235 -7.37 -23.71 -17.04
C MET A 235 -6.75 -24.89 -16.25
N GLU A 236 -7.55 -25.70 -15.54
CA GLU A 236 -7.03 -26.92 -14.90
C GLU A 236 -7.10 -28.10 -15.89
N GLU A 237 -5.97 -28.40 -16.55
CA GLU A 237 -5.81 -29.64 -17.33
C GLU A 237 -5.46 -30.83 -16.41
N TRP A 238 -6.17 -31.94 -16.59
CA TRP A 238 -5.96 -33.19 -15.88
C TRP A 238 -4.81 -33.98 -16.52
N ASN A 239 -3.70 -34.15 -15.80
CA ASN A 239 -2.68 -35.15 -16.15
C ASN A 239 -2.85 -36.38 -15.26
N ALA A 240 -3.31 -37.49 -15.85
CA ALA A 240 -3.28 -38.79 -15.20
C ALA A 240 -2.05 -39.59 -15.68
N LEU A 241 -1.20 -40.00 -14.75
CA LEU A 241 -0.14 -40.97 -15.00
C LEU A 241 -0.75 -42.37 -15.01
N TYR A 242 -0.70 -43.07 -16.14
CA TYR A 242 -1.05 -44.49 -16.22
C TYR A 242 0.12 -45.31 -15.65
N SER A 243 -0.14 -46.07 -14.58
CA SER A 243 0.70 -47.18 -14.12
C SER A 243 0.04 -48.50 -14.47
#